data_AF-A0A954EQJ5-F1
#
_entry.id   AF-A0A954EQJ5-F1
#
_cell.length_a   1.000
_cell.length_b   1.000
_cell.length_c   1.000
_cell.angle_alpha   90.00
_cell.angle_beta   90.00
_cell.angle_gamma   90.00
#
_symmetry.space_group_name_H-M   'P 1'
#
loop_
_entity.id
_entity.type
_entity.pdbx_description
1 polymer ?
#
loop_
_entity_poly.entity_id
_entity_poly.type
_entity_poly.pdbx_seq_one_letter_code
_entity_poly.pdbx_strand_id
1 'polypeptide(L)'
;MTQNSSAQNGSGATESQIDLVAFAAYLREHRFDVTPEQVMSARKLILCLASTGELDTAGHSLSTWIKPVFCSSSEDEQEFLRLWDEFHSKPGRGGDD
;
A
#
# COMPACT_ATOMS: atom_id res chain seq x y z
N MET A 1 6.80 9.83 -41.62
CA MET A 1 5.78 10.21 -40.62
C MET A 1 5.83 9.17 -39.52
N THR A 2 6.65 9.40 -38.50
CA THR A 2 6.86 8.45 -37.40
C THR A 2 5.92 8.83 -36.27
N GLN A 3 4.95 7.97 -35.96
CA GLN A 3 4.00 8.19 -34.86
C GLN A 3 4.75 8.08 -33.53
N ASN A 4 4.88 9.22 -32.86
CA ASN A 4 5.33 9.35 -31.48
C ASN A 4 4.14 9.02 -30.56
N SER A 5 4.00 7.75 -30.17
CA SER A 5 3.01 7.31 -29.19
C SER A 5 3.64 7.29 -27.80
N SER A 6 3.85 8.49 -27.22
CA SER A 6 4.07 8.64 -25.79
C SER A 6 2.74 8.38 -25.09
N ALA A 7 2.52 7.16 -24.62
CA ALA A 7 1.38 6.83 -23.78
C ALA A 7 1.50 7.61 -22.46
N GLN A 8 0.71 8.66 -22.35
CA GLN A 8 0.52 9.43 -21.13
C GLN A 8 -0.10 8.55 -20.04
N ASN A 9 0.66 8.35 -18.97
CA ASN A 9 0.27 8.76 -17.61
C ASN A 9 -1.13 8.26 -17.16
N GLY A 10 -1.23 6.95 -16.95
CA GLY A 10 -2.38 6.32 -16.32
C GLY A 10 -2.03 5.81 -14.93
N SER A 11 -2.56 6.47 -13.91
CA SER A 11 -2.75 5.94 -12.55
C SER A 11 -1.50 5.77 -11.68
N GLY A 12 -0.64 6.79 -11.63
CA GLY A 12 0.23 7.02 -10.47
C GLY A 12 -0.60 7.61 -9.32
N ALA A 13 -1.56 6.86 -8.77
CA ALA A 13 -2.08 7.16 -7.45
C ALA A 13 -0.86 7.08 -6.53
N THR A 14 -0.36 8.25 -6.14
CA THR A 14 0.88 8.41 -5.40
C THR A 14 0.89 7.44 -4.22
N GLU A 15 1.68 6.37 -4.31
CA GLU A 15 2.02 5.52 -3.15
C GLU A 15 2.54 6.37 -1.98
N SER A 16 2.96 7.60 -2.27
CA SER A 16 3.29 8.67 -1.32
C SER A 16 2.15 9.17 -0.42
N GLN A 17 0.88 8.77 -0.61
CA GLN A 17 -0.25 9.20 0.22
C GLN A 17 -1.10 8.06 0.79
N ILE A 18 -0.47 6.91 1.02
CA ILE A 18 -1.18 5.78 1.64
C ILE A 18 -1.42 6.10 3.11
N ASP A 19 -2.70 6.31 3.44
CA ASP A 19 -3.12 6.44 4.83
C ASP A 19 -3.10 5.05 5.49
N LEU A 20 -1.94 4.71 6.06
CA LEU A 20 -1.73 3.44 6.78
C LEU A 20 -2.70 3.25 7.94
N VAL A 21 -3.22 4.33 8.52
CA VAL A 21 -4.18 4.23 9.63
C VAL A 21 -5.53 3.80 9.07
N ALA A 22 -5.98 4.42 7.98
CA ALA A 22 -7.20 4.03 7.28
C ALA A 22 -7.10 2.60 6.72
N PHE A 23 -5.95 2.24 6.13
CA PHE A 23 -5.73 0.88 5.64
C PHE A 23 -5.66 -0.15 6.78
N ALA A 24 -5.02 0.17 7.91
CA ALA A 24 -5.02 -0.70 9.09
C ALA A 24 -6.42 -0.88 9.68
N ALA A 25 -7.24 0.18 9.69
CA ALA A 25 -8.65 0.07 10.07
C ALA A 25 -9.40 -0.85 9.10
N TYR A 26 -9.15 -0.72 7.80
CA TYR A 26 -9.72 -1.58 6.78
C TYR A 26 -9.37 -3.06 6.99
N LEU A 27 -8.09 -3.36 7.24
CA LEU A 27 -7.65 -4.71 7.54
C LEU A 27 -8.37 -5.29 8.77
N ARG A 28 -8.57 -4.49 9.83
CA ARG A 28 -9.32 -4.92 11.02
C ARG A 28 -10.79 -5.23 10.72
N GLU A 29 -11.45 -4.45 9.86
CA GLU A 29 -12.81 -4.75 9.38
C GLU A 29 -12.86 -6.12 8.69
N HIS A 30 -11.77 -6.52 8.04
CA HIS A 30 -11.58 -7.80 7.36
C HIS A 30 -10.91 -8.87 8.21
N ARG A 31 -11.02 -8.78 9.55
CA ARG A 31 -10.56 -9.81 10.52
C ARG A 31 -9.05 -9.97 10.67
N PHE A 32 -8.23 -9.08 10.12
CA PHE A 32 -6.80 -9.06 10.45
C PHE A 32 -6.62 -8.52 11.87
N ASP A 33 -5.80 -9.21 12.67
CA ASP A 33 -5.41 -8.75 14.01
C ASP A 33 -4.29 -7.71 13.89
N VAL A 34 -4.64 -6.50 13.43
CA VAL A 34 -3.67 -5.42 13.26
C VAL A 34 -3.47 -4.65 14.56
N THR A 35 -2.30 -4.77 15.14
CA THR A 35 -1.90 -4.00 16.33
C THR A 35 -1.40 -2.59 15.97
N PRO A 36 -1.49 -1.61 16.89
CA PRO A 36 -0.88 -0.30 16.70
C PRO A 36 0.63 -0.37 16.44
N GLU A 37 1.32 -1.35 17.03
CA GLU A 37 2.75 -1.57 16.85
C GLU A 37 3.10 -1.99 15.42
N GLN A 38 2.26 -2.81 14.78
CA GLN A 38 2.42 -3.14 13.36
C GLN A 38 2.22 -1.91 12.47
N VAL A 39 1.24 -1.04 12.76
CA VAL A 39 1.04 0.21 12.01
C VAL A 39 2.27 1.12 12.12
N MET A 40 2.82 1.27 13.33
CA MET A 40 4.04 2.05 13.55
C MET A 40 5.25 1.43 12.85
N SER A 41 5.36 0.10 12.83
CA SER A 41 6.44 -0.62 12.17
C SER A 41 6.37 -0.46 10.65
N ALA A 42 5.18 -0.58 10.06
CA ALA A 42 4.96 -0.31 8.64
C ALA A 42 5.33 1.13 8.28
N ARG A 43 4.92 2.11 9.10
CA ARG A 43 5.27 3.53 8.89
C ARG A 43 6.78 3.76 8.94
N LYS A 44 7.48 3.17 9.92
CA LYS A 44 8.94 3.25 10.03
C LYS A 44 9.63 2.63 8.81
N LEU A 45 9.15 1.48 8.34
CA LEU A 45 9.66 0.82 7.14
C LEU A 45 9.52 1.72 5.91
N ILE A 46 8.34 2.31 5.70
CA ILE A 46 8.08 3.24 4.59
C ILE A 46 9.01 4.45 4.65
N LEU A 47 9.19 5.05 5.82
CA LEU A 47 10.14 6.16 6.01
C LEU A 47 11.57 5.76 5.69
N CYS A 48 11.98 4.54 6.08
CA CYS A 48 13.29 4.00 5.77
C CYS A 48 13.48 3.85 4.25
N LEU A 49 12.53 3.18 3.58
CA LEU A 49 12.55 2.99 2.12
C LEU A 49 12.52 4.31 1.34
N ALA A 50 11.77 5.29 1.83
CA ALA A 50 11.76 6.64 1.27
C ALA A 50 13.11 7.34 1.44
N SER A 51 13.77 7.15 2.59
CA SER A 51 15.09 7.74 2.87
C SER A 51 16.23 7.11 2.07
N THR A 52 16.12 5.82 1.71
CA THR A 52 17.10 5.11 0.88
C THR A 52 16.82 5.26 -0.61
N GLY A 53 15.68 5.84 -1.00
CA GLY A 53 15.25 5.95 -2.39
C GLY A 53 14.78 4.63 -3.01
N GLU A 54 14.57 3.59 -2.19
CA GLU A 54 14.13 2.26 -2.63
C GLU A 54 12.63 2.17 -2.90
N LEU A 55 11.87 3.16 -2.44
CA LEU A 55 10.42 3.21 -2.61
C LEU A 55 9.99 3.32 -4.10
N ASP A 56 10.79 3.97 -4.94
CA ASP A 56 10.46 4.25 -6.35
C ASP A 56 11.32 3.43 -7.34
N THR A 57 12.47 2.93 -6.89
CA THR A 57 13.54 2.45 -7.79
C THR A 57 13.47 0.96 -8.11
N ALA A 58 12.75 0.16 -7.32
CA ALA A 58 12.78 -1.30 -7.44
C ALA A 58 11.58 -1.92 -8.18
N GLY A 59 10.59 -1.12 -8.60
CA GLY A 59 9.34 -1.62 -9.20
C GLY A 59 8.52 -2.52 -8.25
N HIS A 60 8.90 -2.57 -6.98
CA HIS A 60 8.16 -3.26 -5.93
C HIS A 60 7.05 -2.35 -5.42
N SER A 61 5.80 -2.76 -5.58
CA SER A 61 4.67 -2.09 -4.94
C SER A 61 4.86 -2.08 -3.43
N LEU A 62 4.53 -0.97 -2.78
CA LEU A 62 4.64 -0.80 -1.33
C LEU A 62 4.01 -1.94 -0.53
N SER A 63 2.92 -2.50 -1.05
CA SER A 63 2.26 -3.70 -0.53
C SER A 63 3.24 -4.84 -0.24
N THR A 64 4.22 -5.07 -1.11
CA THR A 64 5.23 -6.14 -0.98
C THR A 64 6.09 -5.96 0.28
N TRP A 65 6.43 -4.71 0.60
CA TRP A 65 7.28 -4.38 1.74
C TRP A 65 6.53 -4.46 3.06
N ILE A 66 5.29 -3.97 3.11
CA ILE A 66 4.52 -3.90 4.35
C ILE A 66 3.72 -5.18 4.63
N LYS A 67 3.43 -6.01 3.61
CA LYS A 67 2.75 -7.31 3.77
C LYS A 67 3.33 -8.16 4.91
N PRO A 68 4.66 -8.41 5.02
CA PRO A 68 5.21 -9.20 6.12
C PRO A 68 5.05 -8.55 7.51
N VAL A 69 4.71 -7.25 7.59
CA VAL A 69 4.40 -6.59 8.86
C VAL A 69 3.01 -6.96 9.36
N PHE A 70 2.05 -7.14 8.44
CA PHE A 70 0.65 -7.41 8.76
C PHE A 70 0.26 -8.88 8.68
N CYS A 71 0.99 -9.69 7.92
CA CYS A 71 0.67 -11.10 7.68
C CYS A 71 1.59 -12.02 8.47
N SER A 72 1.01 -13.02 9.12
CA SER A 72 1.76 -14.07 9.84
C SER A 72 1.68 -15.45 9.16
N SER A 73 0.93 -15.56 8.05
CA SER A 73 0.74 -16.80 7.30
C SER A 73 0.52 -16.50 5.82
N SER A 74 0.82 -17.48 4.95
CA SER A 74 0.70 -17.31 3.49
C SER A 74 -0.74 -17.21 2.98
N GLU A 75 -1.72 -17.60 3.81
CA GLU A 75 -3.14 -17.34 3.54
C GLU A 75 -3.48 -15.85 3.74
N ASP A 76 -3.04 -15.24 4.85
CA ASP A 76 -3.18 -13.81 5.11
C ASP A 76 -2.51 -12.96 4.02
N GLU A 77 -1.37 -13.42 3.48
CA GLU A 77 -0.65 -12.71 2.43
C GLU A 77 -1.45 -12.50 1.14
N GLN A 78 -2.23 -13.51 0.73
CA GLN A 78 -3.06 -13.41 -0.48
C GLN A 78 -4.26 -12.49 -0.26
N GLU A 79 -4.93 -12.64 0.88
CA GLU A 79 -6.05 -11.78 1.23
C GLU A 79 -5.60 -10.34 1.43
N PHE A 80 -4.44 -10.12 2.05
CA PHE A 80 -3.84 -8.80 2.20
C PHE A 80 -3.64 -8.10 0.85
N LEU A 81 -3.09 -8.79 -0.15
CA LEU A 81 -2.87 -8.20 -1.47
C LEU A 81 -4.19 -7.88 -2.18
N ARG A 82 -5.21 -8.72 -2.01
CA ARG A 82 -6.56 -8.43 -2.52
C ARG A 82 -7.16 -7.19 -1.85
N LEU A 83 -7.08 -7.11 -0.52
CA LEU A 83 -7.60 -5.97 0.25
C LEU A 83 -6.82 -4.69 -0.03
N TRP A 84 -5.52 -4.80 -0.29
CA TRP A 84 -4.69 -3.70 -0.75
C TRP A 84 -5.20 -3.13 -2.07
N ASP A 85 -5.40 -3.97 -3.09
CA ASP A 85 -5.94 -3.52 -4.37
C ASP A 85 -7.34 -2.92 -4.20
N GLU A 86 -8.22 -3.59 -3.44
CA GLU A 86 -9.59 -3.13 -3.23
C GLU A 86 -9.66 -1.78 -2.51
N PHE A 87 -8.77 -1.53 -1.54
CA PHE A 87 -8.68 -0.26 -0.83
C PHE A 87 -8.25 0.89 -1.76
N HIS A 88 -7.34 0.64 -2.70
CA HIS A 88 -6.84 1.65 -3.65
C HIS A 88 -7.73 1.82 -4.89
N SER A 89 -8.48 0.78 -5.26
CA SER A 89 -9.40 0.79 -6.40
C SER A 89 -10.73 1.50 -6.08
N LYS A 90 -11.06 1.74 -4.81
CA LYS A 90 -12.27 2.46 -4.40
C LYS A 90 -12.00 3.98 -4.26
N PRO A 91 -12.47 4.83 -5.18
CA PRO A 91 -12.43 6.28 -4.99
C PRO A 91 -13.42 6.67 -3.89
N GLY A 92 -12.95 6.95 -2.67
CA GLY A 92 -13.80 7.59 -1.65
C GLY A 92 -13.61 7.19 -0.18
N ARG A 93 -12.57 6.45 0.21
CA ARG A 93 -12.30 6.15 1.64
C ARG A 93 -11.35 7.13 2.35
N GLY A 94 -11.05 8.26 1.73
CA GLY A 94 -10.26 9.35 2.31
C GLY A 94 -11.10 10.62 2.43
N GLY A 95 -11.75 10.81 3.57
CA GLY A 95 -12.41 12.07 3.93
C GLY A 95 -13.90 11.92 4.20
N ASP A 96 -14.27 11.72 5.46
CA ASP A 96 -15.27 12.50 6.23
C ASP A 96 -15.47 11.79 7.59
N ASP A 97 -14.77 12.28 8.63
CA ASP A 97 -15.30 12.55 9.98
C ASP A 97 -14.25 13.34 10.79
#